data_AF-A0A919KYX7-F1
#
_entry.id   AF-A0A919KYX7-F1
#
_cell.length_a   1.000
_cell.length_b   1.000
_cell.length_c   1.000
_cell.angle_alpha   90.00
_cell.angle_beta   90.00
_cell.angle_gamma   90.00
#
_symmetry.space_group_name_H-M   'P 1'
#
loop_
_entity.id
_entity.type
_entity.pdbx_description
1 polymer ?
#
loop_
_entity_poly.entity_id
_entity_poly.type
_entity_poly.pdbx_seq_one_letter_code
_entity_poly.pdbx_strand_id
1 'polypeptide(L)'
;MRGSDRAQVPAAPDDLAGLLDGLHAGLLSGLPAFEDLDLFHLLVDERGDSVTLGFEHAGLPPAPPRDRVDRGLNAVEFFLVLSGLTRLQIDGWDYRGPAEYTLSRTRSGHALLSMRGPGSNVEIEFAAARVEGLRAFRSAPG
;
A
#
# COMPACT_ATOMS: atom_id res chain seq x y z
N MET A 1 26.99 7.97 -11.99
CA MET A 1 25.56 8.33 -11.83
C MET A 1 24.72 7.22 -12.46
N ARG A 2 24.18 6.29 -11.67
CA ARG A 2 23.14 5.36 -12.15
C ARG A 2 21.80 6.03 -11.88
N GLY A 3 21.14 6.50 -12.93
CA GLY A 3 19.76 6.93 -12.84
C GLY A 3 18.90 5.69 -12.56
N SER A 4 18.28 5.66 -11.38
CA SER A 4 17.20 4.71 -11.11
C SER A 4 16.04 5.09 -12.03
N ASP A 5 15.79 4.26 -13.03
CA ASP A 5 14.64 4.39 -13.91
C ASP A 5 13.38 4.13 -13.07
N ARG A 6 12.74 5.22 -12.64
CA ARG A 6 11.56 5.20 -11.78
C ARG A 6 10.35 4.98 -12.67
N ALA A 7 9.82 3.76 -12.69
CA ALA A 7 8.58 3.47 -13.37
C ALA A 7 7.44 4.28 -12.73
N GLN A 8 6.97 5.30 -13.44
CA GLN A 8 5.77 6.04 -13.09
C GLN A 8 4.55 5.18 -13.46
N VAL A 9 3.83 4.70 -12.45
CA VAL A 9 2.59 3.93 -12.66
C VAL A 9 1.52 4.89 -13.22
N PRO A 10 0.78 4.50 -14.27
CA PRO A 10 -0.28 5.33 -14.84
C PRO A 10 -1.38 5.64 -13.82
N ALA A 11 -2.24 6.62 -14.15
CA ALA A 11 -3.32 7.11 -13.28
C ALA A 11 -4.04 5.95 -12.55
N ALA A 12 -4.26 6.14 -11.24
CA ALA A 12 -4.93 5.17 -10.38
C ALA A 12 -6.20 4.66 -11.09
N PRO A 13 -6.42 3.35 -11.24
CA PRO A 13 -7.56 2.76 -11.95
C PRO A 13 -8.85 2.78 -11.13
N ASP A 14 -9.94 2.29 -11.72
CA ASP A 14 -11.32 2.51 -11.28
C ASP A 14 -11.71 1.79 -9.98
N ASP A 15 -10.91 0.81 -9.55
CA ASP A 15 -11.12 0.04 -8.32
C ASP A 15 -9.79 -0.39 -7.65
N LEU A 16 -9.90 -0.92 -6.43
CA LEU A 16 -8.79 -1.39 -5.59
C LEU A 16 -7.95 -2.46 -6.30
N ALA A 17 -8.62 -3.40 -6.98
CA ALA A 17 -8.00 -4.48 -7.71
C ALA A 17 -7.15 -3.94 -8.86
N GLY A 18 -7.69 -2.98 -9.61
CA GLY A 18 -6.97 -2.24 -10.62
C GLY A 18 -5.73 -1.55 -10.05
N LEU A 19 -5.81 -0.88 -8.90
CA LEU A 19 -4.66 -0.09 -8.39
C LEU A 19 -3.53 -1.04 -8.03
N LEU A 20 -3.88 -2.16 -7.41
CA LEU A 20 -2.96 -3.27 -7.18
C LEU A 20 -2.45 -3.86 -8.50
N ASP A 21 -3.29 -3.98 -9.54
CA ASP A 21 -2.94 -4.36 -10.92
C ASP A 21 -2.00 -3.37 -11.65
N GLY A 22 -2.15 -2.07 -11.44
CA GLY A 22 -1.21 -1.06 -11.94
C GLY A 22 0.13 -1.13 -11.20
N LEU A 23 0.10 -1.45 -9.91
CA LEU A 23 1.28 -1.78 -9.11
C LEU A 23 1.89 -3.15 -9.52
N HIS A 24 1.14 -4.02 -10.22
CA HIS A 24 1.59 -5.35 -10.68
C HIS A 24 2.59 -5.34 -11.87
N ALA A 25 2.80 -4.22 -12.56
CA ALA A 25 3.53 -4.22 -13.84
C ALA A 25 5.06 -4.42 -13.77
N GLY A 26 5.66 -4.90 -12.67
CA GLY A 26 7.12 -5.04 -12.65
C GLY A 26 7.80 -6.00 -11.67
N LEU A 27 7.17 -6.44 -10.58
CA LEU A 27 7.93 -7.26 -9.61
C LEU A 27 7.16 -8.33 -8.83
N LEU A 28 5.83 -8.36 -8.87
CA LEU A 28 5.00 -9.40 -8.26
C LEU A 28 3.68 -9.54 -9.02
N SER A 29 3.44 -10.68 -9.66
CA SER A 29 2.07 -11.10 -9.93
C SER A 29 1.41 -11.50 -8.60
N GLY A 30 0.39 -10.76 -8.16
CA GLY A 30 -0.43 -11.11 -6.99
C GLY A 30 0.04 -10.51 -5.67
N LEU A 31 -0.08 -9.20 -5.50
CA LEU A 31 -0.12 -8.62 -4.15
C LEU A 31 -1.37 -9.17 -3.41
N PRO A 32 -1.28 -9.35 -2.08
CA PRO A 32 -2.44 -9.73 -1.27
C PRO A 32 -3.55 -8.68 -1.40
N ALA A 33 -4.80 -9.10 -1.21
CA ALA A 33 -5.88 -8.14 -1.05
C ALA A 33 -5.59 -7.25 0.18
N PHE A 34 -6.04 -5.99 0.19
CA PHE A 34 -5.75 -5.09 1.33
C PHE A 34 -6.26 -5.65 2.67
N GLU A 35 -7.29 -6.49 2.64
CA GLU A 35 -7.81 -7.22 3.81
C GLU A 35 -6.81 -8.18 4.45
N ASP A 36 -5.79 -8.61 3.70
CA ASP A 36 -4.70 -9.46 4.19
C ASP A 36 -3.47 -8.64 4.61
N LEU A 37 -3.51 -7.31 4.51
CA LEU A 37 -2.38 -6.43 4.81
C LEU A 37 -2.49 -5.81 6.22
N ASP A 38 -1.40 -5.91 6.97
CA ASP A 38 -1.23 -5.23 8.25
C ASP A 38 -0.55 -3.87 8.06
N LEU A 39 -1.21 -2.78 8.44
CA LEU A 39 -0.63 -1.44 8.42
C LEU A 39 0.28 -1.26 9.65
N PHE A 40 1.58 -1.10 9.43
CA PHE A 40 2.56 -0.85 10.51
C PHE A 40 3.11 0.58 10.52
N HIS A 41 2.84 1.38 9.48
CA HIS A 41 3.39 2.72 9.34
C HIS A 41 2.43 3.66 8.61
N LEU A 42 2.24 4.86 9.16
CA LEU A 42 1.60 5.99 8.48
C LEU A 42 2.45 7.23 8.72
N LEU A 43 2.87 7.87 7.64
CA LEU A 43 3.58 9.14 7.67
C LEU A 43 2.87 10.14 6.78
N VAL A 44 2.50 11.28 7.35
CA VAL A 44 1.97 12.43 6.62
C VAL A 44 3.12 13.39 6.35
N ASP A 45 3.40 13.67 5.08
CA ASP A 45 4.32 14.73 4.67
C ASP A 45 3.53 15.99 4.29
N GLU A 46 3.39 16.88 5.26
CA GLU A 46 2.70 18.17 5.11
C GLU A 46 3.37 19.11 4.10
N ARG A 47 4.64 18.88 3.74
CA ARG A 47 5.37 19.73 2.79
C ARG A 47 5.30 19.21 1.36
N GLY A 48 5.09 17.91 1.20
CA GLY A 48 5.14 17.22 -0.09
C GLY A 48 3.78 16.81 -0.64
N ASP A 49 2.67 17.20 0.00
CA ASP A 49 1.29 16.75 -0.31
C ASP A 49 1.23 15.24 -0.53
N SER A 50 1.80 14.49 0.42
CA SER A 50 1.91 13.04 0.32
C SER A 50 1.69 12.32 1.66
N VAL A 51 1.20 11.08 1.57
CA VAL A 51 1.11 10.14 2.69
C VAL A 51 1.83 8.87 2.30
N THR A 52 2.65 8.35 3.21
CA THR A 52 3.32 7.05 3.05
C THR A 52 2.73 6.05 4.04
N LEU A 53 2.17 4.96 3.51
CA LEU A 53 1.64 3.84 4.28
C LEU A 53 2.61 2.65 4.17
N GLY A 54 2.98 2.03 5.27
CA GLY A 54 3.78 0.80 5.27
C GLY A 54 2.91 -0.40 5.62
N PHE A 55 2.94 -1.42 4.75
CA PHE A 55 2.15 -2.63 4.88
C PHE A 55 3.04 -3.86 4.98
N GLU A 56 2.63 -4.79 5.84
CA GLU A 56 3.18 -6.14 5.93
C GLU A 56 2.10 -7.16 5.53
N HIS A 57 2.53 -8.31 4.99
CA HIS A 57 1.68 -9.47 4.79
C HIS A 57 2.38 -10.73 5.30
N ALA A 58 1.65 -11.49 6.12
CA ALA A 58 2.07 -12.81 6.55
C ALA A 58 1.90 -13.82 5.41
N GLY A 59 3.01 -14.22 4.79
CA GLY A 59 3.06 -15.15 3.67
C GLY A 59 3.76 -14.57 2.45
N LEU A 60 4.22 -15.45 1.57
CA LEU A 60 4.70 -15.04 0.25
C LEU A 60 3.55 -15.04 -0.77
N PRO A 61 3.62 -14.21 -1.82
CA PRO A 61 2.69 -14.25 -2.94
C PRO A 61 2.55 -15.66 -3.54
N PRO A 62 1.43 -16.01 -4.21
CA PRO A 62 1.13 -17.37 -4.70
C PRO A 62 2.19 -18.00 -5.62
N ALA A 63 3.01 -17.18 -6.29
CA ALA A 63 4.12 -17.63 -7.12
C ALA A 63 5.44 -16.97 -6.65
N PRO A 64 5.99 -17.35 -5.49
CA PRO A 64 7.22 -16.75 -5.02
C PRO A 64 8.41 -17.24 -5.86
N PRO A 65 9.36 -16.34 -6.19
CA PRO A 65 10.65 -16.74 -6.72
C PRO A 65 11.29 -17.85 -5.87
N ARG A 66 11.82 -18.90 -6.53
CA ARG A 66 12.36 -20.09 -5.83
C ARG A 66 13.43 -19.74 -4.80
N ASP A 67 14.27 -18.75 -5.09
CA ASP A 67 15.31 -18.25 -4.19
C ASP A 67 14.76 -17.68 -2.87
N ARG A 68 13.52 -17.20 -2.84
CA ARG A 68 12.87 -16.74 -1.60
C ARG A 68 12.36 -17.89 -0.75
N VAL A 69 11.81 -18.91 -1.41
CA VAL A 69 11.36 -20.16 -0.76
C VAL A 69 12.54 -20.88 -0.13
N ASP A 70 13.64 -21.03 -0.88
CA ASP A 70 14.85 -21.71 -0.42
C ASP A 70 15.51 -21.01 0.78
N ARG A 71 15.31 -19.68 0.91
CA ARG A 71 15.79 -18.88 2.04
C ARG A 71 14.85 -18.87 3.25
N GLY A 72 13.72 -19.57 3.17
CA GLY A 72 12.73 -19.65 4.25
C GLY A 72 12.09 -18.30 4.59
N LEU A 73 11.99 -17.39 3.61
CA LEU A 73 11.27 -16.13 3.75
C LEU A 73 9.77 -16.41 3.78
N ASN A 74 9.05 -15.76 4.66
CA ASN A 74 7.64 -16.06 4.94
C ASN A 74 6.79 -14.80 5.14
N ALA A 75 7.35 -13.61 4.94
CA ALA A 75 6.62 -12.35 5.01
C ALA A 75 7.13 -11.38 3.94
N VAL A 76 6.29 -10.43 3.58
CA VAL A 76 6.65 -9.31 2.71
C VAL A 76 6.22 -8.00 3.34
N GLU A 77 7.02 -6.96 3.14
CA GLU A 77 6.61 -5.59 3.45
C GLU A 77 6.88 -4.67 2.25
N PHE A 78 6.14 -3.57 2.21
CA PHE A 78 6.32 -2.51 1.23
C PHE A 78 5.73 -1.20 1.73
N PHE A 79 6.05 -0.12 1.04
CA PHE A 79 5.47 1.19 1.29
C PHE A 79 4.61 1.63 0.10
N LEU A 80 3.41 2.13 0.36
CA LEU A 80 2.54 2.80 -0.59
C LEU A 80 2.65 4.32 -0.38
N VAL A 81 3.22 5.01 -1.36
CA VAL A 81 3.34 6.47 -1.36
C VAL A 81 2.19 7.05 -2.17
N LEU A 82 1.29 7.75 -1.49
CA LEU A 82 0.16 8.49 -2.04
C LEU A 82 0.58 9.95 -2.24
N SER A 83 0.34 10.52 -3.42
CA SER A 83 0.81 11.87 -3.78
C SER A 83 -0.26 12.68 -4.48
N GLY A 84 -0.12 14.01 -4.41
CA GLY A 84 -1.14 14.94 -4.90
C GLY A 84 -2.39 14.84 -4.04
N LEU A 85 -2.22 14.90 -2.72
CA LEU A 85 -3.34 14.84 -1.77
C LEU A 85 -4.26 16.05 -1.97
N THR A 86 -5.55 15.79 -2.10
CA THR A 86 -6.58 16.85 -2.09
C THR A 86 -7.39 16.88 -0.81
N ARG A 87 -7.38 15.77 -0.06
CA ARG A 87 -8.05 15.65 1.23
C ARG A 87 -7.35 14.60 2.08
N LEU A 88 -7.05 14.96 3.31
CA LEU A 88 -6.67 14.03 4.38
C LEU A 88 -7.57 14.33 5.58
N GLN A 89 -8.33 13.34 6.01
CA GLN A 89 -9.10 13.43 7.24
C GLN A 89 -8.77 12.22 8.12
N ILE A 90 -8.35 12.49 9.36
CA ILE A 90 -8.14 11.48 10.39
C ILE A 90 -9.12 11.79 11.51
N ASP A 91 -10.07 10.89 11.73
CA ASP A 91 -11.05 10.94 12.81
C ASP A 91 -10.81 9.74 13.75
N GLY A 92 -10.09 10.02 14.83
CA GLY A 92 -9.64 9.01 15.78
C GLY A 92 -8.48 8.17 15.28
N TRP A 93 -7.72 7.63 16.24
CA TRP A 93 -6.68 6.63 16.01
C TRP A 93 -6.52 5.79 17.26
N ASP A 94 -6.89 4.52 17.18
CA ASP A 94 -6.68 3.52 18.22
C ASP A 94 -5.34 2.81 18.01
N TYR A 95 -4.74 2.26 19.07
CA TYR A 95 -3.45 1.55 18.99
C TYR A 95 -3.51 0.30 18.09
N ARG A 96 -4.71 -0.25 17.85
CA ARG A 96 -4.93 -1.36 16.92
C ARG A 96 -4.91 -0.92 15.46
N GLY A 97 -5.06 0.37 15.19
CA GLY A 97 -5.13 0.94 13.84
C GLY A 97 -6.40 0.54 13.07
N PRO A 98 -6.46 0.90 11.78
CA PRO A 98 -7.49 0.44 10.85
C PRO A 98 -7.39 -1.07 10.58
N ALA A 99 -8.52 -1.73 10.35
CA ALA A 99 -8.63 -3.14 9.99
C ALA A 99 -9.33 -3.36 8.64
N GLU A 100 -10.07 -2.37 8.15
CA GLU A 100 -10.81 -2.41 6.90
C GLU A 100 -10.30 -1.33 5.95
N TYR A 101 -10.08 -1.69 4.69
CA TYR A 101 -9.58 -0.78 3.67
C TYR A 101 -10.53 -0.78 2.48
N THR A 102 -10.84 0.40 1.96
CA THR A 102 -11.65 0.53 0.74
C THR A 102 -11.04 1.59 -0.15
N LEU A 103 -10.81 1.27 -1.41
CA LEU A 103 -10.46 2.24 -2.43
C LEU A 103 -11.62 2.44 -3.37
N SER A 104 -11.94 3.70 -3.64
CA SER A 104 -12.96 4.11 -4.59
C SER A 104 -12.44 5.28 -5.43
N ARG A 105 -13.16 5.63 -6.50
CA ARG A 105 -12.96 6.90 -7.18
C ARG A 105 -13.95 7.95 -6.71
N THR A 106 -13.48 9.19 -6.57
CA THR A 106 -14.34 10.35 -6.35
C THR A 106 -14.85 10.90 -7.70
N ARG A 107 -15.84 11.80 -7.63
CA ARG A 107 -16.40 12.45 -8.84
C ARG A 107 -15.40 13.33 -9.59
N SER A 108 -14.33 13.78 -8.92
CA SER A 108 -13.22 14.54 -9.54
C SER A 108 -12.27 13.62 -10.32
N GLY A 109 -12.43 12.30 -10.23
CA GLY A 109 -11.55 11.31 -10.84
C GLY A 109 -10.36 10.91 -9.96
N HIS A 110 -10.18 11.54 -8.78
CA HIS A 110 -9.17 11.16 -7.82
C HIS A 110 -9.52 9.83 -7.13
N ALA A 111 -8.51 9.18 -6.57
CA ALA A 111 -8.71 7.98 -5.77
C ALA A 111 -8.97 8.39 -4.30
N LEU A 112 -9.86 7.67 -3.63
CA LEU A 112 -10.17 7.83 -2.21
C LEU A 112 -9.92 6.50 -1.50
N LEU A 113 -8.89 6.49 -0.64
CA LEU A 113 -8.63 5.41 0.29
C LEU A 113 -9.32 5.71 1.62
N SER A 114 -10.23 4.83 2.02
CA SER A 114 -10.83 4.80 3.35
C SER A 114 -10.21 3.67 4.16
N MET A 115 -9.77 3.97 5.39
CA MET A 115 -9.24 3.00 6.34
C MET A 115 -10.06 3.10 7.62
N ARG A 116 -10.71 2.02 8.03
CA ARG A 116 -11.63 1.99 9.16
C ARG A 116 -11.22 0.92 10.15
N GLY A 117 -11.42 1.20 11.43
CA GLY A 117 -11.23 0.26 12.53
C GLY A 117 -11.92 0.79 13.78
N PRO A 118 -11.99 -0.01 14.87
CA PRO A 118 -12.51 0.48 16.13
C PRO A 118 -11.77 1.74 16.59
N GLY A 119 -12.47 2.87 16.69
CA GLY A 119 -11.89 4.16 17.10
C GLY A 119 -10.93 4.80 16.09
N SER A 120 -10.83 4.27 14.87
CA SER A 120 -9.93 4.76 13.81
C SER A 120 -10.68 4.93 12.50
N ASN A 121 -10.69 6.13 11.94
CA ASN A 121 -11.25 6.40 10.62
C ASN A 121 -10.36 7.38 9.85
N VAL A 122 -9.86 6.95 8.70
CA VAL A 122 -8.95 7.74 7.87
C VAL A 122 -9.48 7.78 6.44
N GLU A 123 -9.56 8.97 5.88
CA GLU A 123 -9.92 9.20 4.48
C GLU A 123 -8.79 9.98 3.80
N ILE A 124 -8.27 9.43 2.70
CA ILE A 124 -7.19 10.02 1.92
C ILE A 124 -7.63 10.10 0.46
N GLU A 125 -7.84 11.30 -0.04
CA GLU A 125 -8.05 11.56 -1.47
C GLU A 125 -6.73 11.98 -2.12
N PHE A 126 -6.34 11.28 -3.18
CA PHE A 126 -5.04 11.44 -3.83
C PHE A 126 -5.12 11.25 -5.35
N ALA A 127 -4.18 11.88 -6.06
CA ALA A 127 -4.10 11.81 -7.52
C ALA A 127 -3.32 10.58 -8.02
N ALA A 128 -2.26 10.18 -7.32
CA ALA A 128 -1.40 9.09 -7.75
C ALA A 128 -0.85 8.28 -6.56
N ALA A 129 -0.59 6.99 -6.79
CA ALA A 129 0.06 6.11 -5.83
C ALA A 129 1.22 5.35 -6.48
N ARG A 130 2.21 4.99 -5.68
CA ARG A 130 3.32 4.11 -6.09
C ARG A 130 3.79 3.23 -4.95
N VAL A 131 4.30 2.06 -5.28
CA VAL A 131 4.92 1.14 -4.31
C VAL A 131 6.43 1.37 -4.26
N GLU A 132 6.99 1.38 -3.05
CA GLU A 132 8.41 1.48 -2.77
C GLU A 132 8.86 0.41 -1.76
N GLY A 133 10.16 0.14 -1.74
CA GLY A 133 10.79 -0.60 -0.65
C GLY A 133 10.37 -2.06 -0.48
N LEU A 134 9.71 -2.66 -1.49
CA LEU A 134 9.26 -4.04 -1.44
C LEU A 134 10.39 -5.00 -1.07
N ARG A 135 10.25 -5.68 0.07
CA ARG A 135 11.21 -6.70 0.53
C ARG A 135 10.50 -7.90 1.10
N ALA A 136 11.09 -9.08 0.88
CA ALA A 136 10.72 -10.31 1.56
C ALA A 136 11.67 -10.56 2.72
N PHE A 137 11.15 -11.00 3.86
CA PHE A 137 11.93 -11.26 5.07
C PHE A 137 11.43 -12.50 5.81
N ARG A 138 12.17 -12.90 6.84
CA ARG A 138 11.81 -13.99 7.73
C ARG A 138 11.19 -13.39 8.99
N SER A 139 9.88 -13.53 9.14
CA SER A 139 9.16 -13.23 10.37
C SER A 139 9.15 -14.45 11.29
N ALA A 140 9.12 -14.21 12.60
CA ALA A 140 8.96 -15.27 13.58
C ALA A 140 7.55 -15.89 13.44
N PRO A 141 7.34 -17.17 13.79
CA PRO A 141 5.99 -17.71 13.89
C PRO A 141 5.21 -16.93 14.95
N GLY A 142 4.01 -16.47 14.58
CA GLY A 142 3.03 -15.88 15.50
C GLY A 142 2.37 -16.91 16.41
#